data_AF-A0A846GVE3-F1
#
_entry.id   AF-A0A846GVE3-F1
#
_cell.length_a   1.000
_cell.length_b   1.000
_cell.length_c   1.000
_cell.angle_alpha   90.00
_cell.angle_beta   90.00
_cell.angle_gamma   90.00
#
_symmetry.space_group_name_H-M   'P 1'
#
loop_
_entity.id
_entity.type
_entity.pdbx_description
1 polymer ?
#
loop_
_entity_poly.entity_id
_entity_poly.type
_entity_poly.pdbx_seq_one_letter_code
_entity_poly.pdbx_strand_id
1 'polypeptide(L)'
;MAIFDWLSPKTRQNPNQQSIQHRLKRDPYYRLQSTEEIAVAAKLGLTIDVNQAGVDDWLRLPGISIHQARTLFELTSSGVQFCCLEDLAAALGWSVQRLTPLQPILRFCYYDAESLVTPGLVNPNTASLEQLTKIPAVDLFLARAIMQNRFDGGPYRNLADLQRRLELNPQLTSELMYYLIF
;
A
#
# COMPACT_ATOMS: atom_id res chain seq x y z
N MET A 1 -57.30 4.08 -20.15
CA MET A 1 -55.90 3.79 -20.54
C MET A 1 -55.02 4.04 -19.33
N ALA A 2 -54.65 2.98 -18.61
CA ALA A 2 -53.72 3.05 -17.48
C ALA A 2 -52.33 2.68 -17.99
N ILE A 3 -51.40 3.64 -17.96
CA ILE A 3 -50.01 3.43 -18.35
C ILE A 3 -49.29 3.00 -17.07
N PHE A 4 -48.91 1.72 -17.00
CA PHE A 4 -48.17 1.16 -15.88
C PHE A 4 -46.73 1.69 -15.91
N ASP A 5 -46.35 2.37 -14.83
CA ASP A 5 -44.99 2.87 -14.58
C ASP A 5 -44.12 1.71 -14.07
N TRP A 6 -43.71 0.84 -15.01
CA TRP A 6 -42.92 -0.36 -14.76
C TRP A 6 -41.50 -0.10 -15.24
N LEU A 7 -40.68 0.57 -14.42
CA LEU A 7 -39.20 0.48 -14.42
C LEU A 7 -38.61 1.52 -13.45
N SER A 8 -38.59 1.17 -12.17
CA SER A 8 -37.49 1.47 -11.26
C SER A 8 -37.68 0.61 -10.03
N PRO A 9 -36.91 -0.48 -9.83
CA PRO A 9 -36.69 -0.90 -8.45
C PRO A 9 -35.95 0.29 -7.82
N LYS A 10 -36.67 1.19 -7.15
CA LYS A 10 -36.05 2.08 -6.18
C LYS A 10 -35.38 1.14 -5.20
N THR A 11 -34.10 0.88 -5.40
CA THR A 11 -33.23 0.23 -4.42
C THR A 11 -33.41 1.09 -3.19
N ARG A 12 -34.30 0.68 -2.27
CA ARG A 12 -34.47 1.35 -0.99
C ARG A 12 -33.14 1.13 -0.29
N GLN A 13 -32.20 2.04 -0.52
CA GLN A 13 -30.93 2.05 0.18
C GLN A 13 -31.31 2.18 1.66
N ASN A 14 -30.88 1.20 2.43
CA ASN A 14 -31.10 1.17 3.87
C ASN A 14 -30.56 2.49 4.44
N PRO A 15 -31.28 3.26 5.27
CA PRO A 15 -30.81 4.54 5.81
C PRO A 15 -29.41 4.46 6.44
N ASN A 16 -29.06 3.31 7.02
CA ASN A 16 -27.72 3.02 7.52
C ASN A 16 -26.65 2.97 6.41
N GLN A 17 -26.96 2.45 5.22
CA GLN A 17 -26.01 2.47 4.09
C GLN A 17 -25.77 3.89 3.57
N GLN A 18 -26.78 4.76 3.57
CA GLN A 18 -26.62 6.16 3.15
C GLN A 18 -25.72 6.94 4.10
N SER A 19 -25.88 6.73 5.42
CA SER A 19 -25.00 7.36 6.42
C SER A 19 -23.56 6.85 6.31
N ILE A 20 -23.35 5.54 6.13
CA ILE A 20 -22.02 4.97 5.87
C ILE A 20 -21.40 5.59 4.62
N GLN A 21 -22.13 5.63 3.49
CA GLN A 21 -21.62 6.23 2.25
C GLN A 21 -21.22 7.69 2.44
N HIS A 22 -22.03 8.45 3.18
CA HIS A 22 -21.74 9.85 3.46
C HIS A 22 -20.45 10.00 4.31
N ARG A 23 -20.22 9.14 5.31
CA ARG A 23 -18.97 9.14 6.09
C ARG A 23 -17.76 8.86 5.19
N LEU A 24 -17.82 7.80 4.39
CA LEU A 24 -16.72 7.37 3.51
C LEU A 24 -16.37 8.39 2.43
N LYS A 25 -17.35 9.12 1.90
CA LYS A 25 -17.10 10.18 0.92
C LYS A 25 -16.46 11.42 1.51
N ARG A 26 -16.73 11.69 2.79
CA ARG A 26 -16.23 12.89 3.48
C ARG A 26 -14.82 12.69 4.02
N ASP A 27 -14.47 11.47 4.39
CA ASP A 27 -13.18 11.13 5.00
C ASP A 27 -12.48 10.02 4.22
N PRO A 28 -11.49 10.36 3.36
CA PRO A 28 -10.70 9.37 2.63
C PRO A 28 -9.95 8.39 3.54
N TYR A 29 -9.58 8.81 4.75
CA TYR A 29 -8.80 8.03 5.72
C TYR A 29 -9.66 7.36 6.79
N TYR A 30 -10.98 7.32 6.57
CA TYR A 30 -11.93 6.70 7.50
C TYR A 30 -11.54 5.25 7.79
N ARG A 31 -11.49 4.91 9.08
CA ARG A 31 -11.25 3.54 9.55
C ARG A 31 -12.56 2.79 9.63
N LEU A 32 -12.68 1.76 8.81
CA LEU A 32 -13.87 0.90 8.72
C LEU A 32 -14.01 0.11 10.02
N GLN A 33 -15.24 0.00 10.51
CA GLN A 33 -15.56 -0.58 11.81
C GLN A 33 -16.35 -1.88 11.70
N SER A 34 -16.98 -2.16 10.55
CA SER A 34 -17.82 -3.34 10.38
C SER A 34 -17.80 -3.90 8.95
N THR A 35 -18.31 -5.12 8.81
CA THR A 35 -18.44 -5.80 7.51
C THR A 35 -19.44 -5.11 6.59
N GLU A 36 -20.46 -4.46 7.14
CA GLU A 36 -21.40 -3.63 6.38
C GLU A 36 -20.68 -2.41 5.78
N GLU A 37 -19.78 -1.79 6.52
CA GLU A 37 -18.98 -0.67 6.01
C GLU A 37 -18.01 -1.12 4.92
N ILE A 38 -17.40 -2.30 5.05
CA ILE A 38 -16.57 -2.91 4.00
C ILE A 38 -17.39 -3.13 2.73
N ALA A 39 -18.61 -3.68 2.85
CA ALA A 39 -19.47 -3.91 1.69
C ALA A 39 -19.90 -2.60 1.00
N VAL A 40 -20.13 -1.53 1.76
CA VAL A 40 -20.42 -0.20 1.20
C VAL A 40 -19.17 0.41 0.56
N ALA A 41 -18.01 0.31 1.20
CA ALA A 41 -16.72 0.77 0.67
C ALA A 41 -16.41 0.11 -0.68
N ALA A 42 -16.57 -1.21 -0.78
CA ALA A 42 -16.40 -1.95 -2.03
C ALA A 42 -17.33 -1.44 -3.15
N LYS A 43 -18.61 -1.16 -2.83
CA LYS A 43 -19.57 -0.59 -3.80
C LYS A 43 -19.22 0.82 -4.25
N LEU A 44 -18.50 1.58 -3.42
CA LEU A 44 -17.99 2.90 -3.75
C LEU A 44 -16.67 2.84 -4.53
N GLY A 45 -16.12 1.64 -4.78
CA GLY A 45 -14.85 1.46 -5.49
C GLY A 45 -13.62 1.67 -4.62
N LEU A 46 -13.76 1.70 -3.29
CA LEU A 46 -12.61 1.72 -2.39
C LEU A 46 -11.87 0.39 -2.51
N THR A 47 -10.58 0.47 -2.78
CA THR A 47 -9.67 -0.68 -2.84
C THR A 47 -8.39 -0.37 -2.12
N ILE A 48 -7.81 -1.38 -1.48
CA ILE A 48 -6.47 -1.38 -0.89
C ILE A 48 -5.66 -2.39 -1.69
N ASP A 49 -4.64 -1.91 -2.39
CA ASP A 49 -3.67 -2.76 -3.04
C ASP A 49 -2.71 -3.32 -1.99
N VAL A 50 -2.73 -4.63 -1.78
CA VAL A 50 -1.97 -5.26 -0.69
C VAL A 50 -0.47 -5.14 -0.87
N ASN A 51 0.01 -4.92 -2.10
CA ASN A 51 1.43 -4.85 -2.45
C ASN A 51 1.91 -3.39 -2.58
N GLN A 52 1.01 -2.40 -2.49
CA GLN A 52 1.34 -0.97 -2.49
C GLN A 52 0.80 -0.19 -1.28
N ALA A 53 0.05 -0.84 -0.39
CA ALA A 53 -0.58 -0.21 0.76
C ALA A 53 0.45 0.31 1.77
N GLY A 54 0.30 1.58 2.15
CA GLY A 54 1.03 2.16 3.27
C GLY A 54 0.46 1.72 4.62
N VAL A 55 1.14 2.10 5.71
CA VAL A 55 0.68 1.80 7.08
C VAL A 55 -0.72 2.36 7.33
N ASP A 56 -1.02 3.58 6.88
CA ASP A 56 -2.33 4.20 7.07
C ASP A 56 -3.44 3.51 6.27
N ASP A 57 -3.14 2.93 5.11
CA ASP A 57 -4.10 2.13 4.34
C ASP A 57 -4.51 0.88 5.11
N TRP A 58 -3.53 0.17 5.68
CA TRP A 58 -3.79 -1.01 6.51
C TRP A 58 -4.61 -0.69 7.76
N LEU A 59 -4.38 0.47 8.37
CA LEU A 59 -5.15 0.92 9.54
C LEU A 59 -6.62 1.24 9.23
N ARG A 60 -7.00 1.34 7.96
CA ARG A 60 -8.41 1.50 7.57
C ARG A 60 -9.21 0.20 7.72
N LEU A 61 -8.53 -0.95 7.77
CA LEU A 61 -9.16 -2.25 7.93
C LEU A 61 -9.51 -2.53 9.40
N PRO A 62 -10.72 -3.02 9.69
CA PRO A 62 -11.12 -3.33 11.06
C PRO A 62 -10.26 -4.46 11.63
N GLY A 63 -9.78 -4.27 12.86
CA GLY A 63 -9.04 -5.29 13.60
C GLY A 63 -7.55 -5.43 13.25
N ILE A 64 -7.01 -4.61 12.35
CA ILE A 64 -5.56 -4.48 12.11
C ILE A 64 -4.96 -3.49 13.10
N SER A 65 -3.98 -3.94 13.89
CA SER A 65 -3.22 -3.06 14.79
C SER A 65 -2.12 -2.30 14.06
N ILE A 66 -1.61 -1.22 14.67
CA ILE A 66 -0.45 -0.47 14.13
C ILE A 66 0.80 -1.35 13.95
N HIS A 67 1.01 -2.32 14.84
CA HIS A 67 2.14 -3.24 14.72
C HIS A 67 2.00 -4.13 13.49
N GLN A 68 0.81 -4.70 13.28
CA GLN A 68 0.52 -5.51 12.10
C GLN A 68 0.58 -4.71 10.80
N ALA A 69 0.04 -3.49 10.79
CA ALA A 69 0.14 -2.60 9.63
C ALA A 69 1.60 -2.31 9.25
N ARG A 70 2.47 -2.07 10.25
CA ARG A 70 3.91 -1.90 10.03
C ARG A 70 4.57 -3.19 9.53
N THR A 71 4.26 -4.34 10.11
CA THR A 71 4.80 -5.62 9.64
C THR A 71 4.42 -5.90 8.18
N LEU A 72 3.16 -5.68 7.78
CA LEU A 72 2.75 -5.85 6.38
C LEU A 72 3.48 -4.88 5.43
N PHE A 73 3.65 -3.62 5.85
CA PHE A 73 4.40 -2.63 5.10
C PHE A 73 5.90 -2.96 4.99
N GLU A 74 6.52 -3.44 6.06
CA GLU A 74 7.93 -3.86 6.08
C GLU A 74 8.16 -5.07 5.17
N LEU A 75 7.24 -6.05 5.18
CA LEU A 75 7.29 -7.22 4.29
C LEU A 75 7.25 -6.78 2.82
N THR A 76 6.29 -5.95 2.44
CA THR A 76 6.17 -5.46 1.05
C THR A 76 7.35 -4.58 0.64
N SER A 77 7.81 -3.70 1.53
CA SER A 77 9.00 -2.85 1.29
C SER A 77 10.31 -3.64 1.20
N SER A 78 10.34 -4.88 1.70
CA SER A 78 11.47 -5.82 1.56
C SER A 78 11.33 -6.75 0.35
N GLY A 79 10.27 -6.59 -0.45
CA GLY A 79 10.07 -7.32 -1.70
C GLY A 79 9.14 -8.53 -1.60
N VAL A 80 8.50 -8.78 -0.45
CA VAL A 80 7.46 -9.81 -0.34
C VAL A 80 6.22 -9.36 -1.11
N GLN A 81 5.69 -10.23 -1.97
CA GLN A 81 4.42 -10.03 -2.65
C GLN A 81 3.36 -10.96 -2.06
N PHE A 82 2.20 -10.40 -1.72
CA PHE A 82 1.02 -11.18 -1.35
C PHE A 82 0.23 -11.48 -2.63
N CYS A 83 0.00 -12.76 -2.89
CA CYS A 83 -0.71 -13.25 -4.08
C CYS A 83 -2.16 -13.65 -3.74
N CYS A 84 -2.42 -14.01 -2.48
CA CYS A 84 -3.74 -14.43 -2.03
C CYS A 84 -4.02 -14.08 -0.56
N LEU A 85 -5.23 -14.40 -0.13
CA LEU A 85 -5.70 -14.12 1.24
C LEU A 85 -4.95 -14.98 2.27
N GLU A 86 -4.52 -16.18 1.88
CA GLU A 86 -3.73 -17.10 2.68
C GLU A 86 -2.36 -16.51 3.05
N ASP A 87 -1.70 -15.81 2.13
CA ASP A 87 -0.40 -15.17 2.40
C ASP A 87 -0.54 -14.07 3.47
N LEU A 88 -1.59 -13.24 3.36
CA LEU A 88 -1.91 -12.22 4.37
C LEU A 88 -2.27 -12.87 5.71
N ALA A 89 -3.02 -13.97 5.70
CA ALA A 89 -3.37 -14.70 6.91
C ALA A 89 -2.11 -15.21 7.63
N ALA A 90 -1.18 -15.79 6.88
CA ALA A 90 0.10 -16.25 7.40
C ALA A 90 0.93 -15.09 7.99
N ALA A 91 1.05 -13.97 7.28
CA ALA A 91 1.79 -12.79 7.75
C ALA A 91 1.20 -12.18 9.03
N LEU A 92 -0.13 -12.21 9.18
CA LEU A 92 -0.84 -11.66 10.34
C LEU A 92 -1.00 -12.65 11.51
N GLY A 93 -0.66 -13.93 11.30
CA GLY A 93 -0.96 -15.00 12.25
C GLY A 93 -2.46 -15.22 12.46
N TRP A 94 -3.27 -14.99 11.42
CA TRP A 94 -4.73 -15.11 11.45
C TRP A 94 -5.22 -16.33 10.69
N SER A 95 -6.47 -16.73 10.94
CA SER A 95 -7.17 -17.65 10.05
C SER A 95 -7.69 -16.91 8.82
N VAL A 96 -7.77 -17.61 7.69
CA VAL A 96 -8.31 -17.05 6.44
C VAL A 96 -9.75 -16.58 6.62
N GLN A 97 -10.56 -17.30 7.43
CA GLN A 97 -11.95 -16.94 7.72
C GLN A 97 -12.08 -15.57 8.38
N ARG A 98 -11.09 -15.15 9.18
CA ARG A 98 -11.06 -13.82 9.78
C ARG A 98 -10.87 -12.72 8.73
N LEU A 99 -10.13 -13.00 7.65
CA LEU A 99 -9.86 -12.06 6.58
C LEU A 99 -10.92 -12.06 5.47
N THR A 100 -11.72 -13.12 5.35
CA THR A 100 -12.78 -13.23 4.32
C THR A 100 -13.69 -12.00 4.24
N PRO A 101 -14.13 -11.37 5.35
CA PRO A 101 -14.96 -10.18 5.26
C PRO A 101 -14.25 -8.95 4.66
N LEU A 102 -12.91 -8.91 4.68
CA LEU A 102 -12.10 -7.80 4.14
C LEU A 102 -11.84 -7.95 2.64
N GLN A 103 -11.89 -9.18 2.12
CA GLN A 103 -11.59 -9.52 0.73
C GLN A 103 -12.22 -8.61 -0.33
N PRO A 104 -13.48 -8.12 -0.21
CA PRO A 104 -14.10 -7.28 -1.23
C PRO A 104 -13.36 -5.98 -1.57
N ILE A 105 -12.53 -5.48 -0.65
CA ILE A 105 -11.74 -4.25 -0.83
C ILE A 105 -10.24 -4.50 -0.97
N LEU A 106 -9.78 -5.76 -0.95
CA LEU A 106 -8.38 -6.11 -1.15
C LEU A 106 -8.10 -6.40 -2.63
N ARG A 107 -6.99 -5.88 -3.13
CA ARG A 107 -6.49 -6.13 -4.48
C ARG A 107 -5.14 -6.80 -4.40
N PHE A 108 -5.02 -7.98 -5.01
CA PHE A 108 -3.79 -8.74 -5.14
C PHE A 108 -3.28 -8.55 -6.57
N CYS A 109 -2.53 -7.46 -6.78
CA CYS A 109 -1.98 -7.11 -8.09
C CYS A 109 -0.57 -7.66 -8.23
N TYR A 110 -0.24 -8.11 -9.44
CA TYR A 110 1.12 -8.48 -9.83
C TYR A 110 1.82 -7.26 -10.44
N TYR A 111 3.01 -6.98 -9.93
CA TYR A 111 3.90 -5.96 -10.46
C TYR A 111 5.17 -6.64 -10.94
N ASP A 112 5.44 -6.50 -12.23
CA ASP A 112 6.69 -6.95 -12.81
C ASP A 112 7.83 -6.06 -12.29
N ALA A 113 8.72 -6.65 -11.52
CA ALA A 113 9.87 -5.97 -10.93
C ALA A 113 10.87 -5.48 -12.00
N GLU A 114 10.83 -6.05 -13.20
CA GLU A 114 11.65 -5.65 -14.35
C GLU A 114 10.89 -4.72 -15.31
N SER A 115 9.69 -4.27 -14.94
CA SER A 115 8.89 -3.36 -15.76
C SER A 115 9.61 -2.02 -15.91
N LEU A 116 10.01 -1.71 -17.15
CA LEU A 116 10.60 -0.42 -17.52
C LEU A 116 9.59 0.75 -17.46
N VAL A 117 8.29 0.45 -17.36
CA VAL A 117 7.20 1.45 -17.40
C VAL A 117 6.68 1.77 -16.00
N THR A 118 6.82 0.84 -15.05
CA THR A 118 6.43 0.99 -13.64
C THR A 118 7.55 0.48 -12.74
N PRO A 119 8.65 1.23 -12.61
CA PRO A 119 9.76 0.85 -11.74
C PRO A 119 9.25 0.76 -10.30
N GLY A 120 9.49 -0.39 -9.67
CA GLY A 120 9.11 -0.63 -8.29
C GLY A 120 9.82 0.32 -7.33
N LEU A 121 9.17 0.65 -6.22
CA LEU A 121 9.82 1.37 -5.13
C LEU A 121 10.88 0.47 -4.49
N VAL A 122 12.05 1.04 -4.24
CA VAL A 122 13.21 0.35 -3.68
C VAL A 122 13.50 0.91 -2.30
N ASN A 123 13.57 0.05 -1.29
CA ASN A 123 14.01 0.47 0.04
C ASN A 123 15.55 0.48 0.11
N PRO A 124 16.23 1.64 0.23
CA PRO A 124 17.68 1.70 0.22
C PRO A 124 18.31 1.11 1.49
N ASN A 125 17.52 0.80 2.52
CA ASN A 125 18.00 0.14 3.75
C ASN A 125 18.17 -1.38 3.57
N THR A 126 17.42 -1.99 2.66
CA THR A 126 17.39 -3.45 2.46
C THR A 126 17.82 -3.89 1.06
N ALA A 127 17.75 -3.00 0.07
CA ALA A 127 18.01 -3.32 -1.33
C ALA A 127 19.42 -3.88 -1.58
N SER A 128 19.52 -4.87 -2.45
CA SER A 128 20.79 -5.39 -2.96
C SER A 128 21.48 -4.38 -3.88
N LEU A 129 22.75 -4.63 -4.20
CA LEU A 129 23.49 -3.82 -5.17
C LEU A 129 22.78 -3.79 -6.53
N GLU A 130 22.29 -4.96 -6.98
CA GLU A 130 21.58 -5.10 -8.25
C GLU A 130 20.29 -4.27 -8.26
N GLN A 131 19.50 -4.33 -7.18
CA GLN A 131 18.25 -3.57 -7.06
C GLN A 131 18.50 -2.06 -7.07
N LEU A 132 19.56 -1.60 -6.39
CA LEU A 132 19.92 -0.18 -6.40
C LEU A 132 20.33 0.29 -7.79
N THR A 133 21.11 -0.52 -8.54
CA THR A 133 21.54 -0.16 -9.91
C THR A 133 20.42 -0.18 -10.96
N LYS A 134 19.23 -0.71 -10.62
CA LYS A 134 18.04 -0.63 -11.48
C LYS A 134 17.33 0.73 -11.38
N ILE A 135 17.63 1.52 -10.35
CA ILE A 135 17.02 2.84 -10.18
C ILE A 135 17.64 3.82 -11.19
N PRO A 136 16.83 4.54 -11.98
CA PRO A 136 17.33 5.61 -12.83
C PRO A 136 18.17 6.62 -12.03
N ALA A 137 19.30 7.07 -12.61
CA ALA A 137 20.28 7.95 -11.99
C ALA A 137 21.13 7.34 -10.84
N VAL A 138 20.95 6.06 -10.50
CA VAL A 138 21.83 5.34 -9.56
C VAL A 138 22.84 4.49 -10.34
N ASP A 139 24.07 4.96 -10.41
CA ASP A 139 25.17 4.17 -10.95
C ASP A 139 25.76 3.20 -9.89
N LEU A 140 26.71 2.37 -10.33
CA LEU A 140 27.38 1.40 -9.46
C LEU A 140 28.13 2.07 -8.29
N PHE A 141 28.64 3.28 -8.47
CA PHE A 141 29.38 4.00 -7.43
C PHE A 141 28.42 4.46 -6.33
N LEU A 142 27.33 5.12 -6.71
CA LEU A 142 26.30 5.57 -5.78
C LEU A 142 25.63 4.39 -5.07
N ALA A 143 25.33 3.30 -5.79
CA ALA A 143 24.76 2.09 -5.19
C ALA A 143 25.68 1.51 -4.08
N ARG A 144 26.99 1.43 -4.34
CA ARG A 144 27.98 1.01 -3.33
C ARG A 144 28.07 2.00 -2.18
N ALA A 145 28.03 3.30 -2.45
CA ALA A 145 28.04 4.34 -1.42
C ALA A 145 26.82 4.21 -0.49
N ILE A 146 25.62 3.98 -1.05
CA ILE A 146 24.39 3.72 -0.29
C ILE A 146 24.57 2.51 0.63
N MET A 147 25.10 1.40 0.11
CA MET A 147 25.30 0.16 0.87
C MET A 147 26.36 0.30 1.98
N GLN A 148 27.49 0.95 1.69
CA GLN A 148 28.54 1.17 2.68
C GLN A 148 28.04 2.10 3.79
N ASN A 149 27.43 3.22 3.41
CA ASN A 149 26.99 4.23 4.37
C ASN A 149 25.87 3.69 5.28
N ARG A 150 24.91 2.88 4.78
CA ARG A 150 23.90 2.25 5.65
C ARG A 150 24.47 1.18 6.58
N PHE A 151 25.55 0.51 6.18
CA PHE A 151 26.25 -0.46 7.02
C PHE A 151 26.99 0.26 8.17
N ASP A 152 27.68 1.35 7.86
CA ASP A 152 28.48 2.10 8.85
C ASP A 152 27.62 2.96 9.79
N GLY A 153 26.59 3.63 9.25
CA GLY A 153 25.78 4.60 9.97
C GLY A 153 24.36 4.13 10.34
N GLY A 154 24.04 2.87 10.07
CA GLY A 154 22.69 2.33 10.24
C GLY A 154 21.69 2.80 9.17
N PRO A 155 20.42 2.38 9.26
CA PRO A 155 19.40 2.66 8.25
C PRO A 155 19.13 4.17 8.11
N TYR A 156 18.85 4.60 6.89
CA TYR A 156 18.36 5.93 6.56
C TYR A 156 16.95 6.13 7.09
N ARG A 157 16.70 7.28 7.71
CA ARG A 157 15.37 7.60 8.25
C ARG A 157 14.37 8.06 7.19
N ASN A 158 14.86 8.73 6.15
CA ASN A 158 14.09 9.29 5.05
C ASN A 158 15.04 9.79 3.96
N LEU A 159 14.46 10.30 2.86
CA LEU A 159 15.20 10.86 1.73
C LEU A 159 16.15 12.00 2.12
N ALA A 160 15.74 12.88 3.03
CA ALA A 160 16.59 13.99 3.48
C ALA A 160 17.78 13.52 4.32
N ASP A 161 17.62 12.43 5.07
CA ASP A 161 18.71 11.78 5.80
C ASP A 161 19.72 11.14 4.84
N LEU A 162 19.22 10.43 3.82
CA LEU A 162 20.05 9.86 2.76
C LEU A 162 20.80 10.94 1.98
N GLN A 163 20.11 12.01 1.57
CA GLN A 163 20.72 13.16 0.90
C GLN A 163 21.87 13.74 1.71
N ARG A 164 21.65 13.99 3.01
CA ARG A 164 22.67 14.59 3.88
C ARG A 164 23.87 13.67 4.09
N ARG A 165 23.62 12.37 4.30
CA ARG A 165 24.67 11.39 4.61
C ARG A 165 25.55 11.05 3.40
N LEU A 166 25.01 11.17 2.20
CA LEU A 166 25.73 10.90 0.94
C LEU A 166 26.09 12.19 0.18
N GLU A 167 25.81 13.36 0.77
CA GLU A 167 26.04 14.67 0.17
C GLU A 167 25.47 14.79 -1.26
N LEU A 168 24.27 14.22 -1.47
CA LEU A 168 23.65 14.20 -2.80
C LEU A 168 23.24 15.61 -3.22
N ASN A 169 23.45 15.90 -4.50
CA ASN A 169 22.96 17.14 -5.07
C ASN A 169 21.40 17.16 -5.08
N PRO A 170 20.77 18.35 -5.07
CA PRO A 170 19.32 18.45 -5.02
C PRO A 170 18.60 17.85 -6.24
N GLN A 171 19.22 17.89 -7.42
CA GLN A 171 18.64 17.37 -8.66
C GLN A 171 18.50 15.85 -8.60
N LEU A 172 19.58 15.14 -8.27
CA LEU A 172 19.60 13.71 -8.06
C LEU A 172 18.65 13.29 -6.93
N THR A 173 18.62 14.05 -5.83
CA THR A 173 17.67 13.77 -4.73
C THR A 173 16.22 13.85 -5.20
N SER A 174 15.90 14.81 -6.07
CA SER A 174 14.56 14.96 -6.66
C SER A 174 14.23 13.81 -7.61
N GLU A 175 15.21 13.29 -8.35
CA GLU A 175 15.00 12.10 -9.20
C GLU A 175 14.74 10.85 -8.37
N LEU A 176 15.53 10.64 -7.31
CA LEU A 176 15.39 9.48 -6.42
C LEU A 176 14.07 9.43 -5.66
N MET A 177 13.38 10.57 -5.48
CA MET A 177 12.14 10.62 -4.71
C MET A 177 11.02 9.72 -5.27
N TYR A 178 11.05 9.44 -6.58
CA TYR A 178 10.04 8.63 -7.25
C TYR A 178 10.30 7.12 -7.13
N TYR A 179 11.52 6.75 -6.71
CA TYR A 179 11.98 5.36 -6.71
C TYR A 179 12.30 4.83 -5.32
N LEU A 180 12.43 5.71 -4.32
CA LEU A 180 12.83 5.30 -2.97
C LEU A 180 11.66 5.30 -2.00
N ILE A 181 11.64 4.27 -1.15
CA ILE A 181 10.81 4.17 0.04
C ILE A 181 11.70 3.90 1.25
N PHE A 182 11.34 4.35 2.46
CA PHE A 182 12.21 4.25 3.65
C PHE A 182 11.54 3.47 4.77
#